data_AF-A0A267H817-F1
#
_entry.id   AF-A0A267H817-F1
#
_cell.length_a   1.000
_cell.length_b   1.000
_cell.length_c   1.000
_cell.angle_alpha   90.00
_cell.angle_beta   90.00
_cell.angle_gamma   90.00
#
_symmetry.space_group_name_H-M   'P 1'
#
loop_
_entity.id
_entity.type
_entity.pdbx_description
1 polymer ?
#
loop_
_entity_poly.entity_id
_entity_poly.type
_entity_poly.pdbx_seq_one_letter_code
_entity_poly.pdbx_strand_id
1 'polypeptide(L)'
;MRIALVLLVIALSVFCSPVATSSEHSLKRSVHKVVSKRSEAESKPPKAESKPPKAESKPPKAESKPPKAESKPPKSESKPPKAESKPPKADPERIGCFKEVSKSRDLPFRRGSKGNAPEHCKRHCKEHGYLYAGVQKGSWCFCGNSFTKHVQVDDSECNTKCSGDSSRSCGGTQRTEIYSTVRRKLVLKGLGCFIDSRNRDLPIEHRSNVNTPGFCLNLCASKGFMYAGVQASEWCFCGNSLGKHGIAKDSDCNIGCSGDRRQSCGGHWRNFIYTTGVPVPK
;
A
#
# COMPACT_ATOMS: atom_id res chain seq x y z
N MET A 1 -49.59 73.39 29.98
CA MET A 1 -49.10 72.03 30.32
C MET A 1 -48.75 71.33 29.02
N ARG A 2 -47.50 71.40 28.55
CA ARG A 2 -46.35 70.52 28.85
C ARG A 2 -46.58 69.06 28.42
N ILE A 3 -45.73 68.62 27.47
CA ILE A 3 -45.23 67.25 27.15
C ILE A 3 -46.09 66.49 26.10
N ALA A 4 -45.75 66.42 24.79
CA ALA A 4 -44.64 65.73 24.06
C ALA A 4 -44.61 64.21 24.35
N LEU A 5 -44.53 63.24 23.42
CA LEU A 5 -43.54 62.98 22.37
C LEU A 5 -44.03 61.69 21.66
N VAL A 6 -44.41 61.70 20.37
CA VAL A 6 -43.60 61.42 19.16
C VAL A 6 -43.04 60.00 19.06
N LEU A 7 -43.56 59.30 18.05
CA LEU A 7 -43.07 58.06 17.43
C LEU A 7 -41.65 58.24 16.88
N LEU A 8 -40.74 57.30 17.12
CA LEU A 8 -39.53 57.17 16.31
C LEU A 8 -39.16 55.69 16.08
N VAL A 9 -39.15 55.32 14.81
CA VAL A 9 -38.65 54.09 14.24
C VAL A 9 -37.12 54.14 14.28
N ILE A 10 -36.47 53.15 14.92
CA ILE A 10 -35.01 52.99 14.87
C ILE A 10 -34.67 51.83 13.94
N ALA A 11 -34.12 52.18 12.79
CA ALA A 11 -33.38 51.28 11.91
C ALA A 11 -31.92 51.20 12.39
N LEU A 12 -31.37 50.00 12.54
CA LEU A 12 -29.94 49.79 12.79
C LEU A 12 -29.22 49.38 11.49
N SER A 13 -28.70 50.43 10.85
CA SER A 13 -27.43 50.57 10.15
C SER A 13 -26.57 49.32 9.84
N VAL A 14 -26.50 49.04 8.54
CA VAL A 14 -25.36 48.45 7.82
C VAL A 14 -24.16 49.39 7.92
N PHE A 15 -23.01 48.89 8.38
CA PHE A 15 -21.73 49.60 8.26
C PHE A 15 -20.98 49.11 7.02
N CYS A 16 -20.73 50.04 6.10
CA CYS A 16 -19.82 49.92 4.97
C CYS A 16 -18.83 51.09 5.06
N SER A 17 -17.52 50.82 4.90
CA SER A 17 -16.45 51.66 4.31
C SER A 17 -15.07 51.42 4.98
N PRO A 18 -13.92 51.77 4.36
CA PRO A 18 -13.67 52.09 2.95
C PRO A 18 -12.48 51.34 2.32
N VAL A 19 -12.42 51.43 0.99
CA VAL A 19 -11.28 51.16 0.11
C VAL A 19 -10.20 52.24 0.27
N ALA A 20 -8.92 51.87 0.20
CA ALA A 20 -7.81 52.78 -0.08
C ALA A 20 -6.96 52.22 -1.22
N THR A 21 -6.73 53.04 -2.24
CA THR A 21 -5.95 52.74 -3.46
C THR A 21 -4.57 53.41 -3.45
N SER A 22 -3.66 52.76 -4.18
CA SER A 22 -2.46 53.26 -4.88
C SER A 22 -1.28 53.86 -4.11
N SER A 23 -0.12 53.21 -4.27
CA SER A 23 1.09 53.89 -4.78
C SER A 23 2.00 52.87 -5.47
N GLU A 24 2.35 53.15 -6.73
CA GLU A 24 3.36 52.44 -7.50
C GLU A 24 4.77 52.86 -7.09
N HIS A 25 5.72 51.93 -7.07
CA HIS A 25 7.11 52.24 -7.39
C HIS A 25 7.76 51.09 -8.16
N SER A 26 7.88 51.30 -9.48
CA SER A 26 8.82 50.60 -10.35
C SER A 26 10.26 50.93 -9.96
N LEU A 27 11.15 49.94 -9.91
CA LEU A 27 12.35 49.88 -10.78
C LEU A 27 13.36 48.78 -10.38
N LYS A 28 13.81 48.09 -11.43
CA LYS A 28 15.13 47.44 -11.63
C LYS A 28 15.33 46.01 -11.12
N ARG A 29 14.94 45.08 -12.01
CA ARG A 29 15.85 44.22 -12.80
C ARG A 29 17.20 43.88 -12.13
N SER A 30 17.31 42.68 -11.59
CA SER A 30 18.59 41.95 -11.56
C SER A 30 18.34 40.47 -11.86
N VAL A 31 18.49 40.15 -13.15
CA VAL A 31 18.53 38.79 -13.68
C VAL A 31 19.90 38.21 -13.29
N HIS A 32 19.97 37.48 -12.18
CA HIS A 32 21.12 36.62 -11.94
C HIS A 32 20.99 35.38 -12.81
N LYS A 33 21.59 35.54 -13.98
CA LYS A 33 22.04 34.54 -14.95
C LYS A 33 22.69 33.36 -14.23
N VAL A 34 21.94 32.28 -13.97
CA VAL A 34 22.55 30.97 -13.69
C VAL A 34 23.01 30.43 -15.04
N VAL A 35 24.27 30.71 -15.34
CA VAL A 35 24.99 30.18 -16.48
C VAL A 35 24.98 28.66 -16.39
N SER A 36 24.29 28.04 -17.34
CA SER A 36 24.49 26.65 -17.74
C SER A 36 25.98 26.47 -18.09
N LYS A 37 26.75 25.85 -17.20
CA LYS A 37 28.05 25.27 -17.57
C LYS A 37 27.79 23.89 -18.14
N ARG A 38 27.58 23.88 -19.45
CA ARG A 38 27.76 22.73 -20.33
C ARG A 38 29.26 22.44 -20.37
N SER A 39 29.70 21.36 -19.74
CA SER A 39 31.03 20.80 -20.00
C SER A 39 30.89 19.85 -21.20
N GLU A 40 31.24 20.36 -22.37
CA GLU A 40 31.59 19.53 -23.52
C GLU A 40 32.95 18.87 -23.21
N ALA A 41 32.95 17.54 -23.18
CA ALA A 41 34.16 16.75 -23.37
C ALA A 41 33.90 15.90 -24.62
N GLU A 42 34.35 16.42 -25.76
CA GLU A 42 34.64 15.62 -26.94
C GLU A 42 35.85 14.72 -26.63
N SER A 43 35.66 13.41 -26.73
CA SER A 43 36.76 12.51 -27.05
C SER A 43 36.25 11.40 -27.98
N LYS A 44 36.55 11.62 -29.25
CA LYS A 44 36.64 10.74 -30.43
C LYS A 44 36.47 9.22 -30.21
N PRO A 45 35.79 8.51 -31.14
CA PRO A 45 35.67 7.06 -31.13
C PRO A 45 36.94 6.37 -31.69
N PRO A 46 37.38 5.23 -31.14
CA PRO A 46 38.29 4.34 -31.85
C PRO A 46 37.52 3.48 -32.86
N LYS A 47 37.81 3.69 -34.15
CA LYS A 47 37.63 2.71 -35.23
C LYS A 47 38.97 2.03 -35.49
N ALA A 48 38.96 0.70 -35.57
CA ALA A 48 39.68 -0.18 -36.52
C ALA A 48 39.52 -1.62 -36.01
N GLU A 49 38.68 -2.44 -36.63
CA GLU A 49 39.04 -3.36 -37.73
C GLU A 49 40.08 -4.41 -37.33
N SER A 50 39.68 -5.69 -37.26
CA SER A 50 39.97 -6.63 -38.36
C SER A 50 39.58 -8.09 -38.05
N LYS A 51 38.70 -8.58 -38.95
CA LYS A 51 38.53 -9.93 -39.53
C LYS A 51 38.19 -11.18 -38.68
N PRO A 52 37.37 -12.10 -39.27
CA PRO A 52 36.85 -13.30 -38.62
C PRO A 52 37.68 -14.56 -38.97
N PRO A 53 37.64 -15.62 -38.15
CA PRO A 53 37.95 -16.97 -38.64
C PRO A 53 36.70 -17.60 -39.27
N LYS A 54 36.84 -18.02 -40.53
CA LYS A 54 35.91 -18.96 -41.20
C LYS A 54 36.13 -20.38 -40.66
N ALA A 55 35.04 -21.15 -40.73
CA ALA A 55 34.84 -22.51 -40.28
C ALA A 55 35.48 -23.59 -41.15
N GLU A 56 35.72 -24.76 -40.55
CA GLU A 56 35.67 -26.11 -41.17
C GLU A 56 35.13 -27.08 -40.08
N SER A 57 33.85 -27.46 -40.10
CA SER A 57 33.26 -28.63 -40.78
C SER A 57 33.72 -30.00 -40.26
N LYS A 58 32.85 -30.75 -39.58
CA LYS A 58 32.09 -31.91 -40.12
C LYS A 58 31.35 -32.67 -38.98
N PRO A 59 30.10 -33.16 -39.19
CA PRO A 59 29.32 -33.86 -38.18
C PRO A 59 29.57 -35.37 -38.18
N PRO A 60 29.54 -36.07 -37.03
CA PRO A 60 29.32 -37.51 -37.02
C PRO A 60 27.82 -37.81 -37.06
N LYS A 61 27.39 -38.50 -38.13
CA LYS A 61 26.11 -39.19 -38.20
C LYS A 61 26.14 -40.40 -37.26
N ALA A 62 25.00 -40.64 -36.63
CA ALA A 62 24.68 -41.85 -35.88
C ALA A 62 24.56 -43.06 -36.80
N GLU A 63 24.96 -44.24 -36.31
CA GLU A 63 24.43 -45.52 -36.75
C GLU A 63 24.15 -46.44 -35.56
N SER A 64 22.95 -46.98 -35.63
CA SER A 64 22.18 -47.80 -34.70
C SER A 64 22.49 -49.30 -34.81
N LYS A 65 22.46 -50.04 -33.68
CA LYS A 65 21.46 -51.12 -33.45
C LYS A 65 21.59 -51.74 -32.03
N PRO A 66 20.50 -52.33 -31.49
CA PRO A 66 20.32 -52.64 -30.08
C PRO A 66 20.63 -54.12 -29.74
N PRO A 67 20.92 -54.44 -28.47
CA PRO A 67 20.75 -55.79 -27.95
C PRO A 67 19.31 -56.00 -27.42
N LYS A 68 18.60 -56.99 -28.01
CA LYS A 68 17.60 -57.84 -27.31
C LYS A 68 18.41 -58.93 -26.57
N ALA A 69 18.03 -59.54 -25.44
CA ALA A 69 16.72 -59.81 -24.88
C ALA A 69 16.83 -60.12 -23.36
N GLU A 70 15.67 -59.97 -22.69
CA GLU A 70 15.10 -60.80 -21.62
C GLU A 70 15.85 -61.08 -20.31
N SER A 71 15.36 -60.50 -19.22
CA SER A 71 14.99 -61.27 -18.02
C SER A 71 14.09 -60.46 -17.07
N LYS A 72 12.83 -60.92 -16.98
CA LYS A 72 11.86 -60.93 -15.86
C LYS A 72 11.75 -59.71 -14.90
N PRO A 73 10.52 -59.19 -14.65
CA PRO A 73 10.31 -58.03 -13.79
C PRO A 73 10.46 -58.35 -12.30
N PRO A 74 11.26 -57.60 -11.52
CA PRO A 74 11.14 -57.62 -10.07
C PRO A 74 9.95 -56.74 -9.66
N LYS A 75 8.92 -57.36 -9.09
CA LYS A 75 7.94 -56.66 -8.26
C LYS A 75 8.67 -56.17 -7.01
N SER A 76 8.94 -54.88 -6.94
CA SER A 76 9.40 -54.22 -5.73
C SER A 76 8.33 -53.22 -5.30
N GLU A 77 7.73 -53.48 -4.15
CA GLU A 77 6.72 -52.65 -3.49
C GLU A 77 7.36 -51.34 -3.02
N SER A 78 7.46 -50.34 -3.91
CA SER A 78 7.77 -48.98 -3.50
C SER A 78 6.49 -48.29 -3.01
N LYS A 79 6.21 -48.45 -1.72
CA LYS A 79 5.27 -47.62 -0.96
C LYS A 79 5.60 -46.14 -1.22
N PRO A 80 4.64 -45.29 -1.63
CA PRO A 80 4.92 -43.87 -1.86
C PRO A 80 5.43 -43.24 -0.56
N PRO A 81 6.54 -42.48 -0.58
CA PRO A 81 6.88 -41.67 0.58
C PRO A 81 5.75 -40.66 0.78
N LYS A 82 5.07 -40.77 1.91
CA LYS A 82 4.14 -39.74 2.38
C LYS A 82 4.91 -38.43 2.41
N ALA A 83 4.59 -37.52 1.51
CA ALA A 83 4.94 -36.13 1.65
C ALA A 83 4.26 -35.62 2.93
N GLU A 84 5.01 -35.61 4.03
CA GLU A 84 4.64 -34.84 5.20
C GLU A 84 4.69 -33.36 4.79
N SER A 85 3.54 -32.87 4.34
CA SER A 85 3.29 -31.45 4.21
C SER A 85 3.25 -30.87 5.62
N LYS A 86 4.43 -30.55 6.13
CA LYS A 86 4.54 -29.58 7.22
C LYS A 86 3.75 -28.34 6.76
N PRO A 87 2.76 -27.87 7.53
CA PRO A 87 2.00 -26.69 7.15
C PRO A 87 2.99 -25.55 6.83
N PRO A 88 2.86 -24.87 5.68
CA PRO A 88 3.67 -23.69 5.41
C PRO A 88 3.55 -22.76 6.61
N LYS A 89 4.68 -22.39 7.23
CA LYS A 89 4.71 -21.35 8.26
C LYS A 89 3.88 -20.17 7.79
N ALA A 90 3.00 -19.66 8.64
CA ALA A 90 2.18 -18.50 8.33
C ALA A 90 3.08 -17.34 7.87
N ASP A 91 2.79 -16.80 6.68
CA ASP A 91 3.51 -15.66 6.10
C ASP A 91 3.11 -14.39 6.87
N PRO A 92 4.02 -13.72 7.58
CA PRO A 92 3.69 -12.57 8.43
C PRO A 92 3.28 -11.33 7.62
N GLU A 93 3.55 -11.28 6.31
CA GLU A 93 3.06 -10.18 5.46
C GLU A 93 1.70 -10.47 4.82
N ARG A 94 1.17 -11.68 4.98
CA ARG A 94 -0.16 -12.03 4.49
C ARG A 94 -1.21 -11.32 5.35
N ILE A 95 -2.07 -10.56 4.70
CA ILE A 95 -3.18 -9.86 5.34
C ILE A 95 -4.44 -10.74 5.34
N GLY A 96 -4.72 -11.43 4.24
CA GLY A 96 -5.85 -12.37 4.18
C GLY A 96 -6.41 -12.58 2.77
N CYS A 97 -7.53 -13.30 2.70
CA CYS A 97 -8.32 -13.51 1.49
C CYS A 97 -9.45 -12.49 1.37
N PHE A 98 -9.62 -11.92 0.18
CA PHE A 98 -10.57 -10.83 -0.06
C PHE A 98 -11.39 -11.05 -1.32
N LYS A 99 -12.71 -10.85 -1.22
CA LYS A 99 -13.65 -10.88 -2.34
C LYS A 99 -13.78 -9.52 -2.99
N GLU A 100 -13.62 -9.47 -4.32
CA GLU A 100 -13.97 -8.31 -5.13
C GLU A 100 -15.49 -8.10 -5.06
N VAL A 101 -15.94 -6.94 -4.55
CA VAL A 101 -17.37 -6.56 -4.48
C VAL A 101 -17.72 -5.32 -5.32
N SER A 102 -16.72 -4.66 -5.91
CA SER A 102 -16.87 -3.49 -6.77
C SER A 102 -16.29 -3.75 -8.16
N LYS A 103 -16.89 -3.13 -9.18
CA LYS A 103 -16.34 -3.14 -10.55
C LYS A 103 -15.00 -2.38 -10.64
N SER A 104 -14.69 -1.50 -9.69
CA SER A 104 -13.37 -0.84 -9.60
C SER A 104 -12.40 -1.67 -8.76
N ARG A 105 -11.27 -2.07 -9.34
CA ARG A 105 -10.23 -2.86 -8.66
C ARG A 105 -9.38 -1.99 -7.73
N ASP A 106 -9.21 -2.38 -6.47
CA ASP A 106 -8.42 -1.59 -5.50
C ASP A 106 -6.91 -1.66 -5.71
N LEU A 107 -6.41 -2.77 -6.27
CA LEU A 107 -5.04 -2.89 -6.73
C LEU A 107 -5.02 -2.70 -8.26
N PRO A 108 -5.04 -1.45 -8.77
CA PRO A 108 -5.30 -1.18 -10.18
C PRO A 108 -4.16 -1.64 -11.09
N PHE A 109 -2.95 -1.81 -10.56
CA PHE A 109 -1.78 -2.10 -11.37
C PHE A 109 -1.58 -3.61 -11.52
N ARG A 110 -2.09 -4.17 -12.62
CA ARG A 110 -1.92 -5.59 -12.94
C ARG A 110 -0.59 -5.83 -13.64
N ARG A 111 0.16 -6.80 -13.14
CA ARG A 111 1.22 -7.48 -13.90
C ARG A 111 0.75 -8.90 -14.23
N GLY A 112 0.68 -9.22 -15.52
CA GLY A 112 0.58 -10.61 -15.97
C GLY A 112 1.97 -11.26 -15.96
N SER A 113 2.11 -12.46 -15.41
CA SER A 113 3.34 -13.23 -15.56
C SER A 113 3.08 -14.74 -15.58
N LYS A 114 3.73 -15.46 -16.51
CA LYS A 114 3.94 -16.90 -16.37
C LYS A 114 4.83 -17.11 -15.14
N GLY A 115 4.43 -17.98 -14.22
CA GLY A 115 5.22 -18.26 -13.02
C GLY A 115 5.05 -17.25 -11.89
N ASN A 116 3.83 -16.78 -11.63
CA ASN A 116 3.56 -15.93 -10.47
C ASN A 116 3.53 -16.76 -9.17
N ALA A 117 4.01 -16.17 -8.07
CA ALA A 117 3.93 -16.67 -6.70
C ALA A 117 3.90 -15.47 -5.73
N PRO A 118 3.45 -15.63 -4.47
CA PRO A 118 3.32 -14.51 -3.53
C PRO A 118 4.62 -13.71 -3.35
N GLU A 119 5.75 -14.39 -3.17
CA GLU A 119 7.05 -13.71 -3.00
C GLU A 119 7.46 -12.90 -4.23
N HIS A 120 7.21 -13.42 -5.43
CA HIS A 120 7.49 -12.70 -6.67
C HIS A 120 6.61 -11.46 -6.80
N CYS A 121 5.31 -11.58 -6.51
CA CYS A 121 4.39 -10.46 -6.58
C CYS A 121 4.70 -9.38 -5.52
N LYS A 122 4.93 -9.79 -4.26
CA LYS A 122 5.36 -8.91 -3.16
C LYS A 122 6.60 -8.11 -3.55
N ARG A 123 7.65 -8.79 -4.02
CA ARG A 123 8.90 -8.15 -4.42
C ARG A 123 8.69 -7.15 -5.56
N HIS A 124 7.97 -7.54 -6.62
CA HIS A 124 7.72 -6.66 -7.75
C HIS A 124 6.96 -5.39 -7.34
N CYS A 125 5.87 -5.53 -6.58
CA CYS A 125 5.10 -4.38 -6.11
C CYS A 125 5.93 -3.48 -5.19
N LYS A 126 6.76 -4.08 -4.31
CA LYS A 126 7.70 -3.34 -3.46
C LYS A 126 8.70 -2.52 -4.27
N GLU A 127 9.34 -3.13 -5.28
CA GLU A 127 10.31 -2.46 -6.16
C GLU A 127 9.71 -1.26 -6.90
N HIS A 128 8.39 -1.28 -7.13
CA HIS A 128 7.65 -0.18 -7.77
C HIS A 128 6.98 0.78 -6.77
N GLY A 129 7.32 0.67 -5.47
CA GLY A 129 6.85 1.60 -4.44
C GLY A 129 5.41 1.41 -4.00
N TYR A 130 4.75 0.30 -4.38
CA TYR A 130 3.41 -0.01 -3.91
C TYR A 130 3.45 -0.59 -2.51
N LEU A 131 2.44 -0.28 -1.67
CA LEU A 131 2.32 -0.75 -0.29
C LEU A 131 1.72 -2.16 -0.16
N TYR A 132 0.99 -2.59 -1.18
CA TYR A 132 0.29 -3.87 -1.20
C TYR A 132 0.52 -4.62 -2.51
N ALA A 133 0.56 -5.94 -2.38
CA ALA A 133 0.57 -6.89 -3.47
C ALA A 133 -0.64 -7.82 -3.33
N GLY A 134 -1.24 -8.19 -4.44
CA GLY A 134 -2.37 -9.11 -4.50
C GLY A 134 -2.14 -10.18 -5.54
N VAL A 135 -2.39 -11.43 -5.18
CA VAL A 135 -2.34 -12.57 -6.11
C VAL A 135 -3.75 -13.11 -6.33
N GLN A 136 -4.11 -13.37 -7.59
CA GLN A 136 -5.45 -13.81 -7.98
C GLN A 136 -5.36 -14.74 -9.21
N LYS A 137 -6.32 -15.67 -9.34
CA LYS A 137 -6.42 -16.63 -10.45
C LYS A 137 -5.10 -17.40 -10.75
N GLY A 138 -4.29 -17.67 -9.73
CA GLY A 138 -3.06 -18.48 -9.87
C GLY A 138 -1.87 -17.79 -10.59
N SER A 139 -2.13 -16.84 -11.47
CA SER A 139 -1.10 -16.25 -12.36
C SER A 139 -1.07 -14.72 -12.34
N TRP A 140 -2.08 -14.06 -11.77
CA TRP A 140 -2.14 -12.61 -11.78
C TRP A 140 -1.51 -12.03 -10.54
N CYS A 141 -0.72 -10.98 -10.74
CA CYS A 141 -0.17 -10.14 -9.71
C CYS A 141 -0.77 -8.73 -9.86
N PHE A 142 -1.16 -8.14 -8.74
CA PHE A 142 -1.71 -6.80 -8.67
C PHE A 142 -0.97 -5.99 -7.62
N CYS A 143 -0.74 -4.72 -7.90
CA CYS A 143 -0.11 -3.79 -6.99
C CYS A 143 -1.03 -2.59 -6.73
N GLY A 144 -0.89 -1.99 -5.56
CA GLY A 144 -1.64 -0.79 -5.20
C GLY A 144 -1.30 -0.30 -3.79
N ASN A 145 -1.89 0.83 -3.43
CA ASN A 145 -1.66 1.49 -2.14
C ASN A 145 -2.88 1.48 -1.22
N SER A 146 -3.96 0.82 -1.64
CA SER A 146 -5.20 0.64 -0.88
C SER A 146 -5.88 -0.67 -1.31
N PHE A 147 -6.67 -1.26 -0.43
CA PHE A 147 -7.55 -2.40 -0.71
C PHE A 147 -8.90 -2.32 0.04
N THR A 148 -9.36 -1.08 0.25
CA THR A 148 -10.48 -0.73 1.15
C THR A 148 -11.88 -1.12 0.66
N LYS A 149 -12.06 -1.49 -0.61
CA LYS A 149 -13.37 -1.85 -1.18
C LYS A 149 -13.61 -3.35 -1.17
N HIS A 150 -12.63 -4.19 -0.86
CA HIS A 150 -12.84 -5.63 -0.79
C HIS A 150 -13.36 -6.05 0.59
N VAL A 151 -14.11 -7.14 0.61
CA VAL A 151 -14.58 -7.77 1.85
C VAL A 151 -13.69 -8.96 2.16
N GLN A 152 -13.12 -9.00 3.37
CA GLN A 152 -12.40 -10.18 3.83
C GLN A 152 -13.33 -11.40 3.87
N VAL A 153 -12.85 -12.52 3.36
CA VAL A 153 -13.55 -13.80 3.36
C VAL A 153 -12.65 -14.88 3.95
N ASP A 154 -13.19 -16.10 4.08
CA ASP A 154 -12.43 -17.22 4.59
C ASP A 154 -11.22 -17.53 3.71
N ASP A 155 -10.11 -17.91 4.34
CA ASP A 155 -8.85 -18.20 3.68
C ASP A 155 -8.95 -19.37 2.68
N SER A 156 -9.90 -20.29 2.89
CA SER A 156 -10.17 -21.40 1.97
C SER A 156 -10.67 -20.94 0.59
N GLU A 157 -11.21 -19.72 0.46
CA GLU A 157 -11.63 -19.17 -0.82
C GLU A 157 -10.44 -18.69 -1.69
N CYS A 158 -9.26 -18.53 -1.07
CA CYS A 158 -8.00 -18.21 -1.74
C CYS A 158 -7.09 -19.45 -1.82
N ASN A 159 -7.56 -20.51 -2.47
CA ASN A 159 -6.86 -21.80 -2.55
C ASN A 159 -6.36 -22.17 -3.95
N THR A 160 -6.49 -21.28 -4.95
CA THR A 160 -6.00 -21.54 -6.31
C THR A 160 -4.48 -21.62 -6.31
N LYS A 161 -3.91 -22.70 -6.85
CA LYS A 161 -2.47 -22.91 -6.88
C LYS A 161 -1.77 -21.87 -7.76
N CYS A 162 -0.59 -21.45 -7.31
CA CYS A 162 0.21 -20.51 -8.07
C CYS A 162 0.87 -21.17 -9.29
N SER A 163 0.86 -20.45 -10.40
CA SER A 163 1.51 -20.88 -11.66
C SER A 163 3.04 -20.99 -11.56
N GLY A 164 3.67 -20.29 -10.60
CA GLY A 164 5.11 -20.35 -10.35
C GLY A 164 5.51 -21.20 -9.16
N ASP A 165 4.55 -21.65 -8.34
CA ASP A 165 4.80 -22.46 -7.15
C ASP A 165 3.51 -23.15 -6.67
N SER A 166 3.30 -24.40 -7.06
CA SER A 166 2.08 -25.15 -6.72
C SER A 166 1.95 -25.49 -5.23
N SER A 167 2.99 -25.26 -4.43
CA SER A 167 2.92 -25.39 -2.96
C SER A 167 2.19 -24.21 -2.30
N ARG A 168 2.06 -23.08 -3.01
CA ARG A 168 1.45 -21.85 -2.51
C ARG A 168 0.06 -21.60 -3.10
N SER A 169 -0.67 -20.70 -2.44
CA SER A 169 -1.96 -20.19 -2.90
C SER A 169 -1.80 -18.83 -3.55
N CYS A 170 -2.59 -18.58 -4.59
CA CYS A 170 -2.60 -17.36 -5.39
C CYS A 170 -4.05 -16.91 -5.67
N GLY A 171 -4.81 -16.74 -4.59
CA GLY A 171 -6.19 -16.26 -4.62
C GLY A 171 -7.17 -17.26 -5.24
N GLY A 172 -8.10 -16.74 -6.05
CA GLY A 172 -9.15 -17.51 -6.73
C GLY A 172 -9.98 -16.67 -7.69
N THR A 173 -11.12 -17.19 -8.15
CA THR A 173 -12.02 -16.43 -9.02
C THR A 173 -12.67 -15.29 -8.22
N GLN A 174 -12.34 -14.04 -8.57
CA GLN A 174 -12.77 -12.85 -7.80
C GLN A 174 -12.34 -12.91 -6.32
N ARG A 175 -11.24 -13.62 -6.05
CA ARG A 175 -10.62 -13.75 -4.72
C ARG A 175 -9.17 -13.36 -4.82
N THR A 176 -8.80 -12.33 -4.09
CA THR A 176 -7.44 -11.81 -4.08
C THR A 176 -6.86 -12.08 -2.71
N GLU A 177 -5.73 -12.76 -2.70
CA GLU A 177 -4.94 -12.91 -1.47
C GLU A 177 -4.01 -11.70 -1.38
N ILE A 178 -4.17 -10.91 -0.32
CA ILE A 178 -3.51 -9.61 -0.15
C ILE A 178 -2.33 -9.74 0.80
N TYR A 179 -1.23 -9.09 0.42
CA TYR A 179 0.02 -9.06 1.15
C TYR A 179 0.52 -7.62 1.31
N SER A 180 1.15 -7.33 2.44
CA SER A 180 1.96 -6.13 2.63
C SER A 180 3.29 -6.26 1.90
N THR A 181 3.69 -5.26 1.11
CA THR A 181 5.03 -5.18 0.50
C THR A 181 6.02 -4.47 1.42
N VAL A 182 5.48 -3.63 2.32
CA VAL A 182 6.25 -2.91 3.31
C VAL A 182 6.51 -3.84 4.49
N ARG A 183 7.61 -4.59 4.39
CA ARG A 183 8.36 -5.03 5.57
C ARG A 183 9.12 -3.84 6.16
N ARG A 184 8.44 -2.72 6.41
CA ARG A 184 8.98 -1.86 7.45
C ARG A 184 8.79 -2.70 8.70
N LYS A 185 9.88 -2.97 9.41
CA LYS A 185 9.82 -2.92 10.87
C LYS A 185 9.31 -1.51 11.13
N LEU A 186 7.99 -1.38 11.06
CA LEU A 186 7.32 -0.10 11.09
C LEU A 186 7.57 0.23 12.54
N VAL A 187 8.60 1.05 12.79
CA VAL A 187 8.69 1.78 14.02
C VAL A 187 7.50 2.72 13.90
N LEU A 188 6.34 2.17 14.19
CA LEU A 188 5.08 2.85 14.34
C LEU A 188 5.40 3.86 15.41
N LYS A 189 5.66 5.09 14.98
CA LYS A 189 5.90 6.18 15.90
C LYS A 189 4.54 6.58 16.45
N GLY A 190 4.11 5.79 17.44
CA GLY A 190 2.95 6.07 18.26
C GLY A 190 3.20 7.34 19.04
N LEU A 191 2.23 8.24 19.01
CA LEU A 191 2.22 9.45 19.82
C LEU A 191 1.50 9.25 21.16
N GLY A 192 0.70 8.19 21.27
CA GLY A 192 -0.06 7.84 22.46
C GLY A 192 -1.56 7.76 22.21
N CYS A 193 -2.31 7.61 23.29
CA CYS A 193 -3.77 7.57 23.28
C CYS A 193 -4.36 8.99 23.39
N PHE A 194 -5.29 9.34 22.50
CA PHE A 194 -5.93 10.65 22.47
C PHE A 194 -7.44 10.52 22.64
N ILE A 195 -8.04 11.50 23.32
CA ILE A 195 -9.48 11.58 23.49
C ILE A 195 -10.10 11.96 22.14
N ASP A 196 -11.16 11.25 21.75
CA ASP A 196 -12.00 11.63 20.63
C ASP A 196 -13.40 12.02 21.11
N SER A 197 -14.13 12.77 20.28
CA SER A 197 -15.51 13.16 20.56
C SER A 197 -16.29 13.33 19.27
N ARG A 198 -17.58 13.68 19.37
CA ARG A 198 -18.41 13.98 18.19
C ARG A 198 -17.76 15.00 17.25
N ASN A 199 -17.03 15.97 17.81
CA ASN A 199 -16.20 16.88 17.03
C ASN A 199 -14.80 16.27 16.85
N ARG A 200 -14.65 15.36 15.90
CA ARG A 200 -13.48 14.48 15.77
C ARG A 200 -12.13 15.17 15.93
N ASP A 201 -11.18 14.50 16.59
CA ASP A 201 -9.79 14.95 16.69
C ASP A 201 -9.08 14.83 15.33
N LEU A 202 -9.29 13.71 14.63
CA LEU A 202 -8.91 13.50 13.23
C LEU A 202 -10.18 13.43 12.36
N PRO A 203 -10.39 14.37 11.41
CA PRO A 203 -11.70 14.58 10.79
C PRO A 203 -12.09 13.54 9.72
N ILE A 204 -11.13 12.82 9.14
CA ILE A 204 -11.42 11.91 8.02
C ILE A 204 -11.51 10.48 8.52
N GLU A 205 -12.71 9.91 8.55
CA GLU A 205 -12.94 8.55 9.02
C GLU A 205 -13.03 7.54 7.87
N HIS A 206 -12.57 6.32 8.15
CA HIS A 206 -12.67 5.17 7.27
C HIS A 206 -12.86 3.91 8.10
N ARG A 207 -13.94 3.18 7.83
CA ARG A 207 -14.25 1.90 8.48
C ARG A 207 -13.71 0.75 7.64
N SER A 208 -13.02 -0.18 8.28
CA SER A 208 -12.48 -1.37 7.63
C SER A 208 -12.53 -2.57 8.58
N ASN A 209 -13.06 -3.70 8.11
CA ASN A 209 -13.05 -4.94 8.89
C ASN A 209 -11.65 -5.57 9.01
N VAL A 210 -10.65 -5.02 8.32
CA VAL A 210 -9.24 -5.47 8.37
C VAL A 210 -8.30 -4.38 8.86
N ASN A 211 -8.83 -3.46 9.66
CA ASN A 211 -8.05 -2.39 10.25
C ASN A 211 -6.92 -2.93 11.13
N THR A 212 -5.76 -2.30 11.02
CA THR A 212 -4.57 -2.47 11.86
C THR A 212 -3.84 -1.13 11.91
N PRO A 213 -2.95 -0.86 12.88
CA PRO A 213 -2.11 0.33 12.88
C PRO A 213 -1.38 0.56 11.55
N GLY A 214 -0.77 -0.50 11.00
CA GLY A 214 -0.07 -0.43 9.72
C GLY A 214 -1.00 -0.13 8.54
N PHE A 215 -2.17 -0.77 8.50
CA PHE A 215 -3.19 -0.48 7.48
C PHE A 215 -3.65 0.97 7.54
N CYS A 216 -4.02 1.45 8.73
CA CYS A 216 -4.53 2.80 8.90
C CYS A 216 -3.46 3.86 8.58
N LEU A 217 -2.22 3.65 9.06
CA LEU A 217 -1.10 4.52 8.75
C LEU A 217 -0.86 4.63 7.25
N ASN A 218 -0.81 3.49 6.55
CA ASN A 218 -0.62 3.46 5.10
C ASN A 218 -1.76 4.15 4.35
N LEU A 219 -3.01 3.90 4.77
CA LEU A 219 -4.18 4.54 4.20
C LEU A 219 -4.09 6.07 4.32
N CYS A 220 -3.81 6.60 5.50
CA CYS A 220 -3.69 8.04 5.72
C CYS A 220 -2.48 8.64 5.01
N ALA A 221 -1.33 7.96 5.03
CA ALA A 221 -0.13 8.38 4.30
C ALA A 221 -0.38 8.48 2.79
N SER A 222 -1.07 7.50 2.22
CA SER A 222 -1.41 7.47 0.78
C SER A 222 -2.33 8.62 0.35
N LYS A 223 -3.04 9.23 1.30
CA LYS A 223 -3.90 10.39 1.11
C LYS A 223 -3.23 11.72 1.50
N GLY A 224 -1.96 11.69 1.89
CA GLY A 224 -1.20 12.89 2.26
C GLY A 224 -1.53 13.45 3.64
N PHE A 225 -2.11 12.66 4.55
CA PHE A 225 -2.35 13.09 5.93
C PHE A 225 -1.14 12.84 6.82
N MET A 226 -0.86 13.76 7.75
CA MET A 226 0.27 13.69 8.69
C MET A 226 0.07 12.66 9.82
N TYR A 227 -1.18 12.43 10.20
CA TYR A 227 -1.55 11.56 11.31
C TYR A 227 -2.55 10.50 10.90
N ALA A 228 -2.41 9.35 11.52
CA ALA A 228 -3.34 8.23 11.44
C ALA A 228 -3.74 7.80 12.85
N GLY A 229 -5.03 7.61 13.09
CA GLY A 229 -5.59 7.18 14.37
C GLY A 229 -6.40 5.91 14.21
N VAL A 230 -6.13 4.90 15.02
CA VAL A 230 -6.97 3.71 15.12
C VAL A 230 -7.91 3.82 16.31
N GLN A 231 -9.19 3.49 16.12
CA GLN A 231 -10.23 3.56 17.15
C GLN A 231 -11.15 2.36 17.07
N ALA A 232 -11.63 1.91 18.23
CA ALA A 232 -12.74 0.95 18.34
C ALA A 232 -12.65 -0.24 17.35
N SER A 233 -11.46 -0.86 17.27
CA SER A 233 -11.16 -2.03 16.42
C SER A 233 -11.08 -1.75 14.92
N GLU A 234 -12.15 -1.26 14.31
CA GLU A 234 -12.36 -1.21 12.85
C GLU A 234 -12.22 0.18 12.23
N TRP A 235 -12.08 1.23 13.04
CA TRP A 235 -12.05 2.60 12.55
C TRP A 235 -10.63 3.11 12.39
N CYS A 236 -10.40 3.71 11.23
CA CYS A 236 -9.20 4.46 10.89
C CYS A 236 -9.57 5.93 10.69
N PHE A 237 -8.84 6.83 11.32
CA PHE A 237 -9.01 8.26 11.20
C PHE A 237 -7.75 8.92 10.65
N CYS A 238 -7.89 9.90 9.77
CA CYS A 238 -6.78 10.66 9.19
C CYS A 238 -6.96 12.16 9.45
N GLY A 239 -5.85 12.87 9.60
CA GLY A 239 -5.87 14.31 9.77
C GLY A 239 -4.49 14.93 9.81
N ASN A 240 -4.45 16.26 9.89
CA ASN A 240 -3.22 17.06 9.91
C ASN A 240 -3.05 17.85 11.22
N SER A 241 -4.01 17.74 12.13
CA SER A 241 -4.04 18.34 13.47
C SER A 241 -4.51 17.29 14.47
N LEU A 242 -4.07 17.37 15.72
CA LEU A 242 -4.46 16.46 16.80
C LEU A 242 -4.50 17.19 18.14
N GLY A 243 -5.03 16.54 19.18
CA GLY A 243 -5.00 17.04 20.55
C GLY A 243 -6.13 17.99 20.91
N LYS A 244 -7.17 18.12 20.07
CA LYS A 244 -8.35 18.97 20.30
C LYS A 244 -9.04 18.69 21.63
N HIS A 245 -9.05 17.42 22.04
CA HIS A 245 -9.69 16.95 23.28
C HIS A 245 -8.68 16.48 24.32
N GLY A 246 -7.38 16.65 24.06
CA GLY A 246 -6.31 16.22 24.96
C GLY A 246 -5.94 14.73 24.89
N ILE A 247 -5.01 14.36 25.76
CA ILE A 247 -4.38 13.04 25.82
C ILE A 247 -5.15 12.17 26.84
N ALA A 248 -5.36 10.91 26.48
CA ALA A 248 -5.95 9.88 27.35
C ALA A 248 -4.86 8.99 27.94
N LYS A 249 -5.23 8.10 28.88
CA LYS A 249 -4.31 7.08 29.37
C LYS A 249 -4.06 6.06 28.27
N ASP A 250 -2.83 5.58 28.13
CA ASP A 250 -2.50 4.54 27.14
C ASP A 250 -3.34 3.26 27.33
N SER A 251 -3.71 2.94 28.57
CA SER A 251 -4.60 1.83 28.91
C SER A 251 -6.00 1.94 28.28
N ASP A 252 -6.45 3.15 27.93
CA ASP A 252 -7.76 3.36 27.29
C ASP A 252 -7.73 2.95 25.81
N CYS A 253 -6.54 2.75 25.22
CA CYS A 253 -6.33 2.37 23.83
C CYS A 253 -5.94 0.89 23.66
N ASN A 254 -6.68 -0.01 24.30
CA ASN A 254 -6.36 -1.43 24.39
C ASN A 254 -7.31 -2.38 23.61
N ILE A 255 -8.22 -1.85 22.79
CA ILE A 255 -9.15 -2.67 21.99
C ILE A 255 -8.38 -3.36 20.85
N GLY A 256 -8.55 -4.69 20.72
CA GLY A 256 -7.93 -5.46 19.64
C GLY A 256 -8.42 -5.05 18.25
N CYS A 257 -7.52 -5.04 17.27
CA CYS A 257 -7.84 -4.68 15.88
C CYS A 257 -8.71 -5.72 15.17
N SER A 258 -9.51 -5.27 14.21
CA SER A 258 -10.37 -6.14 13.43
C SER A 258 -9.57 -7.00 12.43
N GLY A 259 -8.44 -6.48 11.92
CA GLY A 259 -7.54 -7.21 11.02
C GLY A 259 -6.46 -8.06 11.72
N ASP A 260 -6.13 -7.78 12.97
CA ASP A 260 -5.21 -8.59 13.78
C ASP A 260 -5.45 -8.34 15.28
N ARG A 261 -6.16 -9.25 15.95
CA ARG A 261 -6.53 -9.11 17.37
C ARG A 261 -5.33 -9.05 18.33
N ARG A 262 -4.11 -9.36 17.87
CA ARG A 262 -2.87 -9.25 18.66
C ARG A 262 -2.32 -7.82 18.70
N GLN A 263 -2.85 -6.92 17.87
CA GLN A 263 -2.49 -5.50 17.82
C GLN A 263 -3.60 -4.66 18.46
N SER A 264 -3.25 -3.49 18.98
CA SER A 264 -4.20 -2.55 19.60
C SER A 264 -4.66 -1.47 18.60
N CYS A 265 -5.96 -1.26 18.53
CA CYS A 265 -6.66 -0.32 17.65
C CYS A 265 -7.52 0.67 18.44
N GLY A 266 -6.88 1.35 19.40
CA GLY A 266 -7.50 2.41 20.18
C GLY A 266 -8.52 1.90 21.19
N GLY A 267 -9.54 2.70 21.46
CA GLY A 267 -10.61 2.40 22.41
C GLY A 267 -11.93 3.04 21.99
N HIS A 268 -12.97 2.92 22.81
CA HIS A 268 -14.22 3.65 22.58
C HIS A 268 -13.97 5.15 22.77
N TRP A 269 -14.14 5.95 21.70
CA TRP A 269 -13.81 7.38 21.70
C TRP A 269 -12.36 7.68 22.12
N ARG A 270 -11.44 6.78 21.73
CA ARG A 270 -10.02 6.87 22.02
C ARG A 270 -9.22 6.49 20.79
N ASN A 271 -8.46 7.43 20.26
CA ASN A 271 -7.59 7.20 19.12
C ASN A 271 -6.19 6.87 19.60
N PHE A 272 -5.63 5.73 19.22
CA PHE A 272 -4.18 5.58 19.29
C PHE A 272 -3.57 6.19 18.04
N ILE A 273 -2.77 7.24 18.19
CA ILE A 273 -2.29 8.07 17.08
C ILE A 273 -0.87 7.67 16.66
N TYR A 274 -0.63 7.63 15.35
CA TYR A 274 0.66 7.43 14.73
C TYR A 274 1.00 8.58 13.78
N THR A 275 2.28 8.93 13.67
CA THR A 275 2.75 9.80 12.58
C THR A 275 2.90 9.01 11.29
N THR A 276 2.39 9.53 10.18
CA THR A 276 2.53 8.89 8.86
C THR A 276 3.91 9.15 8.23
N GLY A 277 4.58 10.22 8.64
CA GLY A 277 5.82 10.70 8.04
C GLY A 277 5.61 11.57 6.79
N VAL A 278 4.36 11.88 6.43
CA VAL A 278 4.07 12.88 5.39
C VAL A 278 4.49 14.28 5.91
N PRO A 279 5.29 15.04 5.15
CA PRO A 279 5.74 16.36 5.57
C PRO A 279 4.60 17.37 5.60
N VAL A 280 4.70 18.36 6.49
CA VAL A 280 3.75 19.48 6.58
C VAL A 280 3.85 20.31 5.29
N PRO A 281 2.74 20.58 4.57
CA PRO A 281 2.73 21.57 3.51
C PRO A 281 3.20 22.91 4.07
N LYS A 282 4.25 23.48 3.47
CA LYS A 282 4.77 24.81 3.82
C LYS A 282 3.88 25.90 3.25
#